data_AF-A0A810DV41-F1
#
_entry.id   AF-A0A810DV41-F1
#
_cell.length_a   1.000
_cell.length_b   1.000
_cell.length_c   1.000
_cell.angle_alpha   90.00
_cell.angle_beta   90.00
_cell.angle_gamma   90.00
#
_symmetry.space_group_name_H-M   'P 1'
#
loop_
_entity.id
_entity.type
_entity.pdbx_description
1 polymer ?
#
loop_
_entity_poly.entity_id
_entity_poly.type
_entity_poly.pdbx_seq_one_letter_code
_entity_poly.pdbx_strand_id
1 'polypeptide(L)'
;MREPYDGIVELAYQKMKLRNQANDDEAKEALQQFYNQIEKWDGTVSRLSFIEDYLVGAHMNKIIAKGMAQASPEGFVRIMTQEPSILEKVTQLLLLRKSGPVDERLTNRIKDVQFERAIKIHPSLHGTAPDQYIHRFLCCLFMEFMTPVANKNDLKKIAKILDVGDPNVSFIHLQVRVRGKVEGALQRLKLDHEVSKLDVFRRAVIAYHILEANKELNVK
;
A
#
# COMPACT_ATOMS: atom_id res chain seq x y z
N MET A 1 -3.74 -0.46 -28.77
CA MET A 1 -2.31 -0.45 -29.14
C MET A 1 -1.52 -0.94 -27.93
N ARG A 2 -0.51 -1.79 -28.10
CA ARG A 2 0.35 -2.22 -26.97
C ARG A 2 1.28 -1.08 -26.57
N GLU A 3 1.50 -0.92 -25.27
CA GLU A 3 2.45 0.02 -24.70
C GLU A 3 3.83 -0.63 -24.50
N PRO A 4 4.94 0.13 -24.49
CA PRO A 4 6.28 -0.43 -24.35
C PRO A 4 6.50 -1.26 -23.08
N TYR A 5 5.79 -0.93 -22.00
CA TYR A 5 5.88 -1.61 -20.72
C TYR A 5 4.92 -2.81 -20.57
N ASP A 6 4.05 -3.09 -21.55
CA ASP A 6 3.06 -4.17 -21.44
C ASP A 6 3.75 -5.54 -21.26
N GLY A 7 4.86 -5.80 -21.96
CA GLY A 7 5.63 -7.05 -21.78
C GLY A 7 6.24 -7.21 -20.38
N ILE A 8 6.60 -6.09 -19.72
CA ILE A 8 7.09 -6.10 -18.34
C ILE A 8 5.95 -6.46 -17.38
N VAL A 9 4.75 -5.90 -17.59
CA VAL A 9 3.58 -6.20 -16.78
C VAL A 9 3.14 -7.66 -16.96
N GLU A 10 3.18 -8.18 -18.18
CA GLU A 10 2.89 -9.59 -18.47
C GLU A 10 3.83 -10.52 -17.69
N LEU A 11 5.15 -10.28 -17.75
CA LEU A 11 6.14 -11.06 -17.00
C LEU A 11 5.95 -10.90 -15.48
N ALA A 12 5.64 -9.71 -14.99
CA ALA A 12 5.34 -9.48 -13.57
C ALA A 12 4.09 -10.24 -13.10
N TYR A 13 3.06 -10.33 -13.95
CA TYR A 13 1.88 -11.15 -13.71
C TYR A 13 2.23 -12.65 -13.66
N GLN A 14 3.06 -13.15 -14.58
CA GLN A 14 3.52 -14.55 -14.52
C GLN A 14 4.31 -14.83 -13.25
N LYS A 15 5.19 -13.92 -12.82
CA LYS A 15 5.92 -14.03 -11.55
C LYS A 15 4.99 -14.05 -10.34
N MET A 16 3.94 -13.24 -10.35
CA MET A 16 2.91 -13.27 -9.29
C MET A 16 2.22 -14.65 -9.23
N LYS A 17 1.89 -15.27 -10.37
CA LYS A 17 1.29 -16.62 -10.39
C LYS A 17 2.18 -17.71 -9.79
N LEU A 18 3.50 -17.52 -9.85
CA LEU A 18 4.49 -18.47 -9.34
C LEU A 18 4.83 -18.24 -7.85
N ARG A 19 4.28 -17.20 -7.21
CA ARG A 19 4.51 -16.96 -5.78
C ARG A 19 3.91 -18.06 -4.92
N ASN A 20 4.50 -18.19 -3.73
CA ASN A 20 3.96 -19.06 -2.68
C ASN A 20 2.57 -18.57 -2.25
N GLN A 21 1.57 -19.39 -2.57
CA GLN A 21 0.16 -19.23 -2.24
C GLN A 21 -0.08 -18.97 -0.74
N ALA A 22 0.67 -19.64 0.15
CA ALA A 22 0.47 -19.53 1.59
C ALA A 22 0.71 -18.10 2.11
N ASN A 23 1.78 -17.44 1.67
CA ASN A 23 2.08 -16.07 2.11
C ASN A 23 1.01 -15.07 1.67
N ASP A 24 0.48 -15.24 0.46
CA ASP A 24 -0.54 -14.36 -0.09
C ASP A 24 -1.91 -14.62 0.57
N ASP A 25 -2.21 -15.87 0.94
CA ASP A 25 -3.41 -16.23 1.70
C ASP A 25 -3.39 -15.66 3.12
N GLU A 26 -2.24 -15.71 3.81
CA GLU A 26 -2.09 -15.10 5.14
C GLU A 26 -2.19 -13.56 5.08
N ALA A 27 -1.65 -12.93 4.03
CA ALA A 27 -1.76 -11.49 3.82
C ALA A 27 -3.22 -11.08 3.57
N LYS A 28 -3.95 -11.87 2.76
CA LYS A 28 -5.38 -11.68 2.52
C LYS A 28 -6.18 -11.83 3.82
N GLU A 29 -5.91 -12.86 4.62
CA GLU A 29 -6.58 -13.07 5.90
C GLU A 29 -6.35 -11.89 6.84
N ALA A 30 -5.11 -11.43 6.98
CA ALA A 30 -4.77 -10.28 7.82
C ALA A 30 -5.49 -9.00 7.35
N LEU A 31 -5.55 -8.73 6.05
CA LEU A 31 -6.31 -7.61 5.51
C LEU A 31 -7.82 -7.75 5.80
N GLN A 32 -8.38 -8.95 5.64
CA GLN A 32 -9.79 -9.20 5.90
C GLN A 32 -10.14 -9.02 7.38
N GLN A 33 -9.28 -9.48 8.29
CA GLN A 33 -9.43 -9.26 9.73
C GLN A 33 -9.36 -7.76 10.05
N PHE A 34 -8.40 -7.03 9.47
CA PHE A 34 -8.29 -5.58 9.68
C PHE A 34 -9.55 -4.85 9.21
N TYR A 35 -10.01 -5.13 7.99
CA TYR A 35 -11.20 -4.50 7.43
C TYR A 35 -12.45 -4.84 8.23
N ASN A 36 -12.59 -6.08 8.71
CA ASN A 36 -13.69 -6.47 9.58
C ASN A 36 -13.68 -5.72 10.92
N GLN A 37 -12.51 -5.44 11.49
CA GLN A 37 -12.39 -4.64 12.72
C GLN A 37 -12.78 -3.17 12.46
N ILE A 38 -12.37 -2.59 11.33
CA ILE A 38 -12.77 -1.23 10.93
C ILE A 38 -14.29 -1.14 10.72
N GLU A 39 -14.91 -2.13 10.10
CA GLU A 39 -16.36 -2.16 9.90
C GLU A 39 -17.12 -2.25 11.23
N LYS A 40 -16.63 -3.06 12.18
CA LYS A 40 -17.23 -3.20 13.52
C LYS A 40 -16.94 -2.02 14.46
N TRP A 41 -15.93 -1.22 14.17
CA TRP A 41 -15.55 -0.07 14.97
C TRP A 41 -16.61 1.04 14.90
N ASP A 42 -16.95 1.61 16.05
CA ASP A 42 -18.06 2.55 16.24
C ASP A 42 -17.73 4.01 15.88
N GLY A 43 -16.51 4.28 15.41
CA GLY A 43 -16.06 5.64 15.07
C GLY A 43 -15.37 6.38 16.21
N THR A 44 -15.31 5.78 17.42
CA THR A 44 -14.71 6.45 18.60
C THR A 44 -13.19 6.30 18.66
N VAL A 45 -12.49 7.41 18.92
CA VAL A 45 -11.02 7.47 19.02
C VAL A 45 -10.47 6.56 20.13
N SER A 46 -11.22 6.39 21.23
CA SER A 46 -10.81 5.59 22.39
C SER A 46 -10.81 4.07 22.16
N ARG A 47 -11.28 3.61 20.99
CA ARG A 47 -11.36 2.19 20.62
C ARG A 47 -10.48 1.83 19.43
N LEU A 48 -9.32 2.48 19.31
CA LEU A 48 -8.35 2.25 18.23
C LEU A 48 -7.25 1.24 18.59
N SER A 49 -7.31 0.55 19.74
CA SER A 49 -6.27 -0.41 20.15
C SER A 49 -6.00 -1.51 19.11
N PHE A 50 -7.02 -1.89 18.33
CA PHE A 50 -6.91 -2.92 17.30
C PHE A 50 -5.94 -2.56 16.17
N ILE A 51 -5.59 -1.28 15.96
CA ILE A 51 -4.68 -0.91 14.88
C ILE A 51 -3.25 -1.38 15.15
N GLU A 52 -2.88 -1.59 16.42
CA GLU A 52 -1.51 -1.91 16.86
C GLU A 52 -0.95 -3.14 16.13
N ASP A 53 -1.79 -4.17 15.97
CA ASP A 53 -1.48 -5.43 15.27
C ASP A 53 -1.14 -5.24 13.78
N TYR A 54 -1.50 -4.08 13.20
CA TYR A 54 -1.33 -3.74 11.78
C TYR A 54 -0.36 -2.58 11.55
N LEU A 55 0.28 -2.06 12.59
CA LEU A 55 1.30 -1.01 12.48
C LEU A 55 2.66 -1.58 12.06
N VAL A 56 3.05 -2.69 12.70
CA VAL A 56 4.39 -3.28 12.62
C VAL A 56 4.29 -4.81 12.74
N GLY A 57 5.43 -5.51 12.68
CA GLY A 57 5.48 -6.95 12.99
C GLY A 57 5.02 -7.88 11.87
N ALA A 58 4.64 -9.10 12.25
CA ALA A 58 4.46 -10.24 11.33
C ALA A 58 3.33 -10.03 10.32
N HIS A 59 2.14 -9.62 10.77
CA HIS A 59 1.00 -9.32 9.88
C HIS A 59 1.38 -8.26 8.85
N MET A 60 2.09 -7.22 9.29
CA MET A 60 2.48 -6.13 8.42
C MET A 60 3.54 -6.52 7.38
N ASN A 61 4.45 -7.41 7.74
CA ASN A 61 5.45 -7.93 6.82
C ASN A 61 4.85 -8.86 5.75
N LYS A 62 3.71 -9.49 6.03
CA LYS A 62 2.98 -10.31 5.04
C LYS A 62 2.28 -9.44 4.00
N ILE A 63 1.68 -8.34 4.43
CA ILE A 63 0.92 -7.43 3.56
C ILE A 63 1.84 -6.49 2.76
N ILE A 64 3.06 -6.18 3.23
CA ILE A 64 3.98 -5.30 2.53
C ILE A 64 5.25 -6.03 2.13
N ALA A 65 5.29 -6.43 0.87
CA ALA A 65 6.35 -7.27 0.33
C ALA A 65 7.68 -6.52 0.07
N LYS A 66 7.68 -5.18 -0.08
CA LYS A 66 8.91 -4.39 -0.34
C LYS A 66 9.33 -3.45 0.78
N GLY A 67 10.42 -3.84 1.43
CA GLY A 67 11.37 -3.01 2.16
C GLY A 67 11.44 -3.36 3.64
N MET A 68 12.64 -3.52 4.18
CA MET A 68 12.85 -3.60 5.62
C MET A 68 12.83 -2.19 6.19
N ALA A 69 11.97 -1.94 7.18
CA ALA A 69 12.06 -0.71 7.94
C ALA A 69 13.23 -0.83 8.92
N GLN A 70 14.22 0.06 8.80
CA GLN A 70 15.48 -0.03 9.56
C GLN A 70 15.41 0.58 10.96
N ALA A 71 14.41 1.42 11.24
CA ALA A 71 14.24 2.07 12.53
C ALA A 71 13.38 1.23 13.47
N SER A 72 13.61 1.40 14.78
CA SER A 72 12.91 0.65 15.81
C SER A 72 11.42 1.03 15.82
N PRO A 73 10.52 0.03 15.90
CA PRO A 73 9.08 0.25 15.75
C PRO A 73 8.45 0.98 16.95
N GLU A 74 9.08 0.96 18.12
CA GLU A 74 8.50 1.39 19.40
C GLU A 74 8.07 2.86 19.37
N GLY A 75 8.90 3.74 18.80
CA GLY A 75 8.58 5.17 18.69
C GLY A 75 7.40 5.43 17.75
N PHE A 76 7.30 4.66 16.65
CA PHE A 76 6.17 4.74 15.72
C PHE A 76 4.88 4.20 16.36
N VAL A 77 4.93 3.01 16.98
CA VAL A 77 3.77 2.40 17.63
C VAL A 77 3.23 3.31 18.73
N ARG A 78 4.09 3.81 19.61
CA ARG A 78 3.70 4.73 20.70
C ARG A 78 2.92 5.92 20.18
N ILE A 79 3.41 6.58 19.13
CA ILE A 79 2.76 7.78 18.58
C ILE A 79 1.44 7.43 17.91
N MET A 80 1.39 6.31 17.20
CA MET A 80 0.20 5.84 16.51
C MET A 80 -0.93 5.42 17.47
N THR A 81 -0.61 4.96 18.68
CA THR A 81 -1.59 4.41 19.62
C THR A 81 -1.89 5.28 20.84
N GLN A 82 -1.02 6.23 21.18
CA GLN A 82 -1.15 7.02 22.43
C GLN A 82 -1.35 8.52 22.20
N GLU A 83 -0.92 9.07 21.07
CA GLU A 83 -0.98 10.52 20.85
C GLU A 83 -2.35 10.94 20.30
N PRO A 84 -3.15 11.75 21.04
CA PRO A 84 -4.53 12.08 20.64
C PRO A 84 -4.60 12.72 19.25
N SER A 85 -3.68 13.64 18.94
CA SER A 85 -3.65 14.33 17.65
C SER A 85 -3.41 13.39 16.46
N ILE A 86 -2.68 12.29 16.68
CA ILE A 86 -2.41 11.28 15.65
C ILE A 86 -3.57 10.29 15.57
N LEU A 87 -4.12 9.88 16.72
CA LEU A 87 -5.31 9.04 16.78
C LEU A 87 -6.49 9.69 16.04
N GLU A 88 -6.68 11.01 16.16
CA GLU A 88 -7.68 11.75 15.36
C GLU A 88 -7.45 11.64 13.85
N LYS A 89 -6.18 11.68 13.40
CA LYS A 89 -5.84 11.47 11.98
C LYS A 89 -6.10 10.04 11.54
N VAL A 90 -5.78 9.06 12.39
CA VAL A 90 -6.11 7.65 12.14
C VAL A 90 -7.63 7.49 12.02
N THR A 91 -8.41 8.03 12.96
CA THR A 91 -9.88 8.06 12.91
C THR A 91 -10.38 8.64 11.60
N GLN A 92 -9.84 9.78 11.15
CA GLN A 92 -10.21 10.38 9.86
C GLN A 92 -9.94 9.43 8.68
N LEU A 93 -8.79 8.76 8.64
CA LEU A 93 -8.48 7.77 7.61
C LEU A 93 -9.41 6.55 7.65
N LEU A 94 -9.72 6.04 8.85
CA LEU A 94 -10.63 4.90 9.01
C LEU A 94 -12.07 5.27 8.62
N LEU A 95 -12.52 6.47 8.96
CA LEU A 95 -13.82 6.99 8.52
C LEU A 95 -13.85 7.14 6.99
N LEU A 96 -12.80 7.63 6.36
CA LEU A 96 -12.70 7.66 4.88
C LEU A 96 -12.81 6.26 4.28
N ARG A 97 -12.18 5.26 4.91
CA ARG A 97 -12.24 3.86 4.48
C ARG A 97 -13.66 3.28 4.59
N LYS A 98 -14.39 3.65 5.65
CA LYS A 98 -15.74 3.17 5.96
C LYS A 98 -16.85 3.88 5.16
N SER A 99 -16.65 5.15 4.82
CA SER A 99 -17.72 6.06 4.37
C SER A 99 -17.94 6.13 2.85
N GLY A 100 -17.26 5.34 2.01
CA GLY A 100 -17.59 5.40 0.59
C GLY A 100 -16.78 4.53 -0.36
N PRO A 101 -17.19 4.53 -1.64
CA PRO A 101 -16.51 3.76 -2.67
C PRO A 101 -15.08 4.28 -2.85
N VAL A 102 -14.19 3.33 -3.12
CA VAL A 102 -12.82 3.59 -3.54
C VAL A 102 -12.87 4.24 -4.92
N ASP A 103 -12.83 5.57 -4.96
CA ASP A 103 -12.83 6.38 -6.18
C ASP A 103 -11.54 7.19 -6.31
N GLU A 104 -11.28 7.77 -7.49
CA GLU A 104 -10.06 8.56 -7.73
C GLU A 104 -9.93 9.78 -6.79
N ARG A 105 -11.06 10.30 -6.30
CA ARG A 105 -11.11 11.43 -5.35
C ARG A 105 -10.67 11.06 -3.95
N LEU A 106 -10.66 9.76 -3.61
CA LEU A 106 -10.18 9.25 -2.34
C LEU A 106 -8.70 9.62 -2.10
N THR A 107 -7.89 9.71 -3.15
CA THR A 107 -6.47 10.12 -3.03
C THR A 107 -6.29 11.52 -2.43
N ASN A 108 -7.08 12.48 -2.88
CA ASN A 108 -7.08 13.84 -2.33
C ASN A 108 -7.59 13.85 -0.89
N ARG A 109 -8.70 13.14 -0.61
CA ARG A 109 -9.23 13.05 0.76
C ARG A 109 -8.21 12.46 1.75
N ILE A 110 -7.49 11.41 1.36
CA ILE A 110 -6.41 10.83 2.20
C ILE A 110 -5.28 11.83 2.40
N LYS A 111 -4.87 12.54 1.33
CA LYS A 111 -3.83 13.57 1.41
C LYS A 111 -4.24 14.71 2.35
N ASP A 112 -5.51 15.12 2.31
CA ASP A 112 -6.06 16.22 3.11
C ASP A 112 -6.11 15.91 4.61
N VAL A 113 -6.11 14.62 5.00
CA VAL A 113 -5.91 14.23 6.40
C VAL A 113 -4.55 14.70 6.94
N GLN A 114 -3.54 14.85 6.07
CA GLN A 114 -2.17 15.25 6.43
C GLN A 114 -1.49 14.30 7.46
N PHE A 115 -1.90 13.04 7.48
CA PHE A 115 -1.42 12.02 8.42
C PHE A 115 0.12 11.87 8.42
N GLU A 116 0.74 11.73 7.24
CA GLU A 116 2.20 11.62 7.12
C GLU A 116 2.91 12.85 7.72
N ARG A 117 2.40 14.06 7.44
CA ARG A 117 2.95 15.30 7.97
C ARG A 117 2.81 15.36 9.49
N ALA A 118 1.64 15.00 10.01
CA ALA A 118 1.34 15.05 11.44
C ALA A 118 2.31 14.19 12.26
N ILE A 119 2.62 12.98 11.80
CA ILE A 119 3.59 12.10 12.47
C ILE A 119 5.00 12.67 12.39
N LYS A 120 5.43 13.13 11.21
CA LYS A 120 6.80 13.59 10.95
C LYS A 120 7.22 14.81 11.79
N ILE A 121 6.27 15.68 12.12
CA ILE A 121 6.54 16.90 12.89
C ILE A 121 6.14 16.78 14.36
N HIS A 122 5.68 15.60 14.81
CA HIS A 122 5.14 15.45 16.15
C HIS A 122 6.24 15.65 17.21
N PRO A 123 6.02 16.44 18.28
CA PRO A 123 7.04 16.73 19.28
C PRO A 123 7.48 15.50 20.09
N SER A 124 6.57 14.55 20.32
CA SER A 124 6.87 13.26 20.98
C SER A 124 7.63 12.27 20.08
N LEU A 125 8.02 12.65 18.85
CA LEU A 125 8.84 11.83 17.98
C LEU A 125 10.27 11.79 18.52
N HIS A 126 10.61 10.70 19.23
CA HIS A 126 11.98 10.41 19.62
C HIS A 126 12.62 9.46 18.60
N GLY A 127 13.81 9.82 18.12
CA GLY A 127 14.50 9.06 17.07
C GLY A 127 13.89 9.24 15.67
N THR A 128 14.36 8.45 14.71
CA THR A 128 13.88 8.48 13.33
C THR A 128 12.65 7.58 13.19
N ALA A 129 11.44 8.15 13.06
CA ALA A 129 10.32 7.34 12.57
C ALA A 129 10.52 7.07 11.07
N PRO A 130 10.51 5.81 10.64
CA PRO A 130 10.73 5.52 9.24
C PRO A 130 9.44 5.83 8.48
N ASP A 131 9.55 6.69 7.47
CA ASP A 131 8.52 6.94 6.43
C ASP A 131 7.85 5.64 5.96
N GLN A 132 8.65 4.57 5.92
CA GLN A 132 8.18 3.29 5.50
C GLN A 132 7.07 2.70 6.38
N TYR A 133 7.07 2.86 7.71
CA TYR A 133 5.96 2.38 8.56
C TYR A 133 4.66 3.15 8.31
N ILE A 134 4.76 4.46 8.09
CA ILE A 134 3.61 5.31 7.70
C ILE A 134 3.03 4.83 6.36
N HIS A 135 3.89 4.65 5.36
CA HIS A 135 3.50 4.18 4.02
C HIS A 135 2.89 2.78 4.06
N ARG A 136 3.51 1.90 4.85
CA ARG A 136 3.04 0.56 5.16
C ARG A 136 1.58 0.63 5.63
N PHE A 137 1.31 1.38 6.70
CA PHE A 137 -0.03 1.51 7.26
C PHE A 137 -1.06 2.02 6.24
N LEU A 138 -0.69 3.05 5.46
CA LEU A 138 -1.55 3.59 4.39
C LEU A 138 -1.87 2.54 3.31
N CYS A 139 -0.86 1.79 2.85
CA CYS A 139 -1.05 0.72 1.87
C CYS A 139 -1.98 -0.38 2.40
N CYS A 140 -1.86 -0.77 3.67
CA CYS A 140 -2.77 -1.74 4.29
C CYS A 140 -4.21 -1.23 4.34
N LEU A 141 -4.40 0.02 4.73
CA LEU A 141 -5.73 0.59 4.88
C LEU A 141 -6.48 0.70 3.54
N PHE A 142 -5.74 0.82 2.44
CA PHE A 142 -6.24 1.19 1.12
C PHE A 142 -5.74 0.26 0.00
N MET A 143 -5.52 -1.02 0.30
CA MET A 143 -4.87 -1.98 -0.61
C MET A 143 -5.64 -2.18 -1.92
N GLU A 144 -6.96 -1.91 -1.96
CA GLU A 144 -7.81 -2.04 -3.14
C GLU A 144 -7.34 -1.22 -4.34
N PHE A 145 -6.71 -0.08 -4.07
CA PHE A 145 -6.26 0.86 -5.11
C PHE A 145 -4.80 1.30 -4.92
N MET A 146 -4.12 0.77 -3.91
CA MET A 146 -2.68 0.91 -3.72
C MET A 146 -1.93 -0.37 -4.09
N THR A 147 -0.61 -0.35 -3.96
CA THR A 147 0.26 -1.51 -4.15
C THR A 147 0.98 -1.84 -2.84
N PRO A 148 1.51 -3.07 -2.67
CA PRO A 148 2.27 -3.45 -1.48
C PRO A 148 3.71 -2.91 -1.49
N VAL A 149 4.02 -1.89 -2.31
CA VAL A 149 5.35 -1.29 -2.42
C VAL A 149 5.46 -0.06 -1.51
N ALA A 150 5.77 -0.25 -0.23
CA ALA A 150 5.88 0.86 0.73
C ALA A 150 7.20 1.65 0.65
N ASN A 151 8.25 1.05 0.08
CA ASN A 151 9.50 1.75 -0.16
C ASN A 151 9.31 2.79 -1.30
N LYS A 152 9.41 4.08 -0.94
CA LYS A 152 9.19 5.20 -1.87
C LYS A 152 10.16 5.21 -3.05
N ASN A 153 11.41 4.79 -2.85
CA ASN A 153 12.42 4.74 -3.91
C ASN A 153 12.11 3.64 -4.92
N ASP A 154 11.70 2.46 -4.45
CA ASP A 154 11.26 1.38 -5.33
C ASP A 154 10.00 1.74 -6.09
N LEU A 155 9.02 2.37 -5.42
CA LEU A 155 7.81 2.87 -6.07
C LEU A 155 8.13 3.88 -7.18
N LYS A 156 9.06 4.81 -6.95
CA LYS A 156 9.53 5.76 -7.99
C LYS A 156 10.19 5.06 -9.18
N LYS A 157 11.00 4.03 -8.94
CA LYS A 157 11.62 3.24 -10.01
C LYS A 157 10.56 2.50 -10.83
N ILE A 158 9.57 1.89 -10.17
CA ILE A 158 8.43 1.23 -10.83
C ILE A 158 7.64 2.24 -11.67
N ALA A 159 7.32 3.41 -11.09
CA ALA A 159 6.60 4.46 -11.80
C ALA A 159 7.35 4.94 -13.06
N LYS A 160 8.68 5.06 -12.99
CA LYS A 160 9.51 5.38 -14.16
C LYS A 160 9.41 4.29 -15.25
N ILE A 161 9.43 3.02 -14.89
CA ILE A 161 9.30 1.89 -15.84
C ILE A 161 7.92 1.91 -16.52
N LEU A 162 6.87 2.22 -15.77
CA LEU A 162 5.48 2.27 -16.24
C LEU A 162 5.10 3.62 -16.89
N ASP A 163 6.08 4.48 -17.15
CA ASP A 163 5.90 5.81 -17.74
C ASP A 163 4.83 6.68 -17.02
N VAL A 164 4.90 6.68 -15.68
CA VAL A 164 4.11 7.54 -14.78
C VAL A 164 4.95 8.16 -13.67
N GLY A 165 6.26 8.18 -13.86
CA GLY A 165 7.20 8.77 -12.93
C GLY A 165 7.04 10.29 -12.88
N ASP A 166 6.81 10.82 -11.68
CA ASP A 166 6.76 12.26 -11.43
C ASP A 166 7.43 12.55 -10.07
N PRO A 167 8.49 13.39 -10.03
CA PRO A 167 9.21 13.68 -8.80
C PRO A 167 8.37 14.44 -7.76
N ASN A 168 7.34 15.18 -8.18
CA ASN A 168 6.54 16.08 -7.36
C ASN A 168 5.27 15.42 -6.81
N VAL A 169 4.99 14.17 -7.18
CA VAL A 169 3.78 13.47 -6.80
C VAL A 169 3.91 12.85 -5.41
N SER A 170 2.87 13.01 -4.59
CA SER A 170 2.84 12.43 -3.24
C SER A 170 2.83 10.90 -3.30
N PHE A 171 3.28 10.26 -2.23
CA PHE A 171 3.34 8.79 -2.15
C PHE A 171 1.99 8.14 -2.50
N ILE A 172 0.89 8.65 -1.93
CA ILE A 172 -0.48 8.18 -2.18
C ILE A 172 -0.84 8.26 -3.66
N HIS A 173 -0.62 9.39 -4.31
CA HIS A 173 -0.95 9.54 -5.73
C HIS A 173 -0.09 8.64 -6.62
N LEU A 174 1.17 8.43 -6.27
CA LEU A 174 2.06 7.56 -7.02
C LEU A 174 1.63 6.08 -6.90
N GLN A 175 1.15 5.65 -5.73
CA GLN A 175 0.56 4.31 -5.54
C GLN A 175 -0.58 4.06 -6.53
N VAL A 176 -1.54 5.01 -6.59
CA VAL A 176 -2.71 4.88 -7.45
C VAL A 176 -2.37 4.92 -8.92
N ARG A 177 -1.44 5.80 -9.33
CA ARG A 177 -0.96 5.86 -10.72
C ARG A 177 -0.29 4.56 -11.15
N VAL A 178 0.59 4.00 -10.31
CA VAL A 178 1.23 2.71 -10.57
C VAL A 178 0.18 1.61 -10.67
N ARG A 179 -0.75 1.56 -9.72
CA ARG A 179 -1.86 0.58 -9.71
C ARG A 179 -2.67 0.65 -11.00
N GLY A 180 -3.14 1.84 -11.37
CA GLY A 180 -3.95 2.04 -12.57
C GLY A 180 -3.21 1.72 -13.87
N LYS A 181 -1.90 2.00 -13.94
CA LYS A 181 -1.08 1.60 -15.10
C LYS A 181 -0.95 0.09 -15.26
N VAL A 182 -0.75 -0.62 -14.14
CA VAL A 182 -0.74 -2.08 -14.15
C VAL A 182 -2.09 -2.63 -14.59
N GLU A 183 -3.19 -2.13 -14.05
CA GLU A 183 -4.54 -2.57 -14.43
C GLU A 183 -4.86 -2.28 -15.91
N GLY A 184 -4.51 -1.09 -16.41
CA GLY A 184 -4.69 -0.77 -17.82
C GLY A 184 -3.85 -1.65 -18.76
N ALA A 185 -2.64 -2.03 -18.35
CA ALA A 185 -1.82 -3.00 -19.11
C ALA A 185 -2.46 -4.39 -19.12
N LEU A 186 -2.96 -4.87 -17.99
CA LEU A 186 -3.65 -6.16 -17.90
C LEU A 186 -4.89 -6.20 -18.81
N GLN A 187 -5.66 -5.10 -18.89
CA GLN A 187 -6.79 -4.99 -19.82
C GLN A 187 -6.35 -5.06 -21.28
N ARG A 188 -5.30 -4.32 -21.68
CA ARG A 188 -4.75 -4.39 -23.05
C ARG A 188 -4.24 -5.78 -23.42
N LEU A 189 -3.70 -6.49 -22.44
CA LEU A 189 -3.22 -7.87 -22.57
C LEU A 189 -4.34 -8.92 -22.48
N LYS A 190 -5.59 -8.52 -22.19
CA LYS A 190 -6.73 -9.41 -21.95
C LYS A 190 -6.53 -10.38 -20.78
N LEU A 191 -5.79 -9.95 -19.75
CA LEU A 191 -5.52 -10.68 -18.51
C LEU A 191 -6.39 -10.20 -17.34
N ASP A 192 -7.14 -9.12 -17.52
CA ASP A 192 -7.97 -8.48 -16.49
C ASP A 192 -9.01 -9.43 -15.90
N HIS A 193 -9.64 -10.28 -16.72
CA HIS A 193 -10.61 -11.27 -16.25
C HIS A 193 -9.99 -12.39 -15.39
N GLU A 194 -8.72 -12.76 -15.63
CA GLU A 194 -8.03 -13.70 -14.75
C GLU A 194 -7.68 -13.02 -13.42
N VAL A 195 -7.19 -11.79 -13.50
CA VAL A 195 -6.82 -10.99 -12.34
C VAL A 195 -8.03 -10.64 -11.48
N SER A 196 -9.21 -10.38 -12.06
CA SER A 196 -10.43 -10.03 -11.32
C SER A 196 -10.95 -11.16 -10.43
N LYS A 197 -10.57 -12.42 -10.70
CA LYS A 197 -10.90 -13.58 -9.88
C LYS A 197 -9.99 -13.74 -8.65
N LEU A 198 -8.88 -13.01 -8.61
CA LEU A 198 -7.94 -13.02 -7.50
C LEU A 198 -8.39 -12.04 -6.40
N ASP A 199 -7.94 -12.30 -5.17
CA ASP A 199 -8.16 -11.38 -4.07
C ASP A 199 -7.42 -10.04 -4.26
N VAL A 200 -7.81 -9.04 -3.46
CA VAL A 200 -7.24 -7.67 -3.51
C VAL A 200 -5.71 -7.69 -3.43
N PHE A 201 -5.14 -8.49 -2.54
CA PHE A 201 -3.70 -8.50 -2.30
C PHE A 201 -2.93 -9.07 -3.49
N ARG A 202 -3.32 -10.25 -3.99
CA ARG A 202 -2.68 -10.87 -5.16
C ARG A 202 -2.73 -10.00 -6.39
N ARG A 203 -3.85 -9.30 -6.61
CA ARG A 203 -3.93 -8.32 -7.70
C ARG A 203 -2.89 -7.22 -7.52
N ALA A 204 -2.71 -6.71 -6.31
CA ALA A 204 -1.78 -5.62 -6.00
C ALA A 204 -0.31 -6.04 -6.11
N VAL A 205 0.02 -7.31 -5.85
CA VAL A 205 1.38 -7.88 -5.91
C VAL A 205 2.00 -7.84 -7.31
N ILE A 206 1.22 -7.71 -8.38
CA ILE A 206 1.77 -7.57 -9.75
C ILE A 206 2.74 -6.38 -9.83
N ALA A 207 2.39 -5.24 -9.23
CA ALA A 207 3.26 -4.06 -9.19
C ALA A 207 4.59 -4.33 -8.46
N TYR A 208 4.57 -5.21 -7.44
CA TYR A 208 5.77 -5.59 -6.70
C TYR A 208 6.82 -6.26 -7.62
N HIS A 209 6.41 -7.04 -8.63
CA HIS A 209 7.32 -7.76 -9.51
C HIS A 209 7.90 -6.93 -10.66
N ILE A 210 7.41 -5.71 -10.91
CA ILE A 210 7.82 -4.89 -12.06
C ILE A 210 9.33 -4.65 -12.11
N LEU A 211 9.98 -4.36 -10.98
CA LEU A 211 11.44 -4.13 -10.96
C LEU A 211 12.24 -5.37 -11.37
N GLU A 212 11.78 -6.54 -10.98
CA GLU A 212 12.43 -7.81 -11.31
C GLU A 212 12.20 -8.18 -12.77
N ALA A 213 10.94 -8.10 -13.22
CA ALA A 213 10.57 -8.32 -14.61
C ALA A 213 11.32 -7.39 -15.58
N ASN A 214 11.46 -6.11 -15.23
CA ASN A 214 12.22 -5.15 -16.03
C ASN A 214 13.71 -5.49 -16.11
N LYS A 215 14.32 -5.97 -15.01
CA LYS A 215 15.72 -6.41 -15.04
C LYS A 215 15.88 -7.61 -15.97
N GLU A 216 15.00 -8.60 -15.88
CA GLU A 216 15.06 -9.82 -16.68
C GLU A 216 14.92 -9.54 -18.18
N LEU A 217 14.04 -8.62 -18.57
CA LEU A 217 13.83 -8.28 -19.99
C LEU A 217 14.94 -7.41 -20.59
N ASN A 218 15.67 -6.63 -19.78
CA ASN A 218 16.78 -5.78 -20.23
C ASN A 218 18.16 -6.45 -20.14
N VAL A 219 18.23 -7.71 -19.71
CA VAL A 219 19.49 -8.51 -19.66
C VAL A 219 19.66 -9.38 -20.93
N LYS A 220 18.75 -9.26 -21.89
CA LYS A 220 18.83 -9.88 -23.23
C LYS A 220 19.32 -8.87 -24.26
#